data_AF-A0A956RBZ0-F1
#
_entry.id   AF-A0A956RBZ0-F1
#
_cell.length_a   1.000
_cell.length_b   1.000
_cell.length_c   1.000
_cell.angle_alpha   90.00
_cell.angle_beta   90.00
_cell.angle_gamma   90.00
#
_symmetry.space_group_name_H-M   'P 1'
#
loop_
_entity.id
_entity.type
_entity.pdbx_description
1 polymer ?
#
loop_
_entity_poly.entity_id
_entity_poly.type
_entity_poly.pdbx_seq_one_letter_code
_entity_poly.pdbx_strand_id
1 'polypeptide(L)'
;TRLGPWPEHGALAGVSSFGFGGTNAHVVLERVRPRADAAGSEPVSDAPVLLPLSGHRPEVCTQLASALLDRLRATEGSPAAVAAALALRRSHQRHRASVVARDREQALRGLERLVQGQADPSIAAGHGSREGRLPLVLVCSGQGSQWCGMARGLLEGWPAFRASIERIDRCLSEHVPWSVVDELRADPSASRLFRTEVAQPVVFAVQVALAELLAGLGVVPDAVVGHSVGEIAAAHLAGVLSLADAARLVAHRGRVMQATAGLGRMALVGLPADEVAERIATHGGALEIAAFNGPAETVVSGDEAAIVALAASLTPQGVHCRVLEHTHPFHGAPMDPCQEQLRRAVEGIEARAGAGPRLVSTVTGDALPPERFDAAYWGRQLRAPVRFMQAIEHLAAAGHRCFVELGPHPTLRQAIEATLAPRGGGYVVASTLVRGDDGRAALLRTVGSLYVAGYDVEWSGMWPDGAVHVELPRSPLRRREHWIESAPSRARGGHERGAVHPLLGEGL
;
A
#
# COMPACT_ATOMS: atom_id res chain seq x y z
N THR A 1 -46.96 -31.86 1.60
CA THR A 1 -46.30 -31.51 2.87
C THR A 1 -46.68 -30.09 3.25
N ARG A 2 -46.80 -29.78 4.54
CA ARG A 2 -47.12 -28.43 5.05
C ARG A 2 -46.02 -27.97 6.01
N LEU A 3 -45.68 -26.68 6.02
CA LEU A 3 -44.74 -26.13 7.01
C LEU A 3 -45.36 -26.24 8.41
N GLY A 4 -44.53 -26.60 9.39
CA GLY A 4 -44.92 -26.72 10.79
C GLY A 4 -43.78 -26.30 11.71
N PRO A 5 -44.08 -25.96 12.97
CA PRO A 5 -43.07 -25.54 13.94
C PRO A 5 -42.07 -26.68 14.21
N TRP A 6 -40.80 -26.32 14.34
CA TRP A 6 -39.72 -27.27 14.67
C TRP A 6 -39.28 -27.06 16.13
N PRO A 7 -39.02 -28.12 16.92
CA PRO A 7 -38.63 -27.96 18.32
C PRO A 7 -37.39 -27.08 18.50
N GLU A 8 -37.39 -26.21 19.51
CA GLU A 8 -36.27 -25.31 19.80
C GLU A 8 -35.10 -26.05 20.45
N HIS A 9 -35.39 -27.02 21.33
CA HIS A 9 -34.40 -27.81 22.07
C HIS A 9 -34.49 -29.30 21.72
N GLY A 10 -33.34 -29.98 21.70
CA GLY A 10 -33.28 -31.44 21.49
C GLY A 10 -33.77 -31.90 20.10
N ALA A 11 -33.75 -31.01 19.12
CA ALA A 11 -34.26 -31.28 17.78
C ALA A 11 -33.36 -32.27 17.03
N LEU A 12 -33.85 -33.49 16.84
CA LEU A 12 -33.23 -34.56 16.07
C LEU A 12 -34.03 -34.84 14.80
N ALA A 13 -33.36 -35.21 13.72
CA ALA A 13 -33.98 -35.65 12.47
C ALA A 13 -33.33 -36.94 11.96
N GLY A 14 -34.14 -37.91 11.54
CA GLY A 14 -33.63 -39.12 10.88
C GLY A 14 -33.70 -38.98 9.36
N VAL A 15 -32.64 -39.38 8.66
CA VAL A 15 -32.61 -39.53 7.20
C VAL A 15 -32.36 -41.00 6.87
N SER A 16 -33.35 -41.65 6.26
CA SER A 16 -33.25 -43.04 5.81
C SER A 16 -33.14 -43.13 4.30
N SER A 17 -32.30 -44.04 3.80
CA SER A 17 -32.20 -44.39 2.39
C SER A 17 -32.15 -45.92 2.23
N PHE A 18 -33.04 -46.47 1.41
CA PHE A 18 -33.20 -47.90 1.20
C PHE A 18 -32.98 -48.22 -0.28
N GLY A 19 -31.83 -48.82 -0.61
CA GLY A 19 -31.50 -49.19 -1.98
C GLY A 19 -32.22 -50.45 -2.42
N PHE A 20 -32.62 -50.53 -3.69
CA PHE A 20 -33.31 -51.70 -4.26
C PHE A 20 -32.52 -53.02 -4.08
N GLY A 21 -31.18 -52.93 -4.00
CA GLY A 21 -30.28 -54.07 -3.76
C GLY A 21 -30.20 -54.53 -2.29
N GLY A 22 -30.96 -53.93 -1.38
CA GLY A 22 -31.02 -54.31 0.04
C GLY A 22 -30.08 -53.54 0.97
N THR A 23 -29.23 -52.65 0.45
CA THR A 23 -28.40 -51.77 1.28
C THR A 23 -29.25 -50.66 1.90
N ASN A 24 -29.27 -50.63 3.23
CA ASN A 24 -30.00 -49.64 4.01
C ASN A 24 -29.02 -48.72 4.75
N ALA A 25 -29.28 -47.42 4.72
CA ALA A 25 -28.54 -46.43 5.49
C ALA A 25 -29.51 -45.57 6.31
N HIS A 26 -29.14 -45.27 7.55
CA HIS A 26 -29.87 -44.34 8.41
C HIS A 26 -28.89 -43.39 9.10
N VAL A 27 -29.17 -42.10 9.05
CA VAL A 27 -28.38 -41.05 9.70
C VAL A 27 -29.28 -40.27 10.64
N VAL A 28 -28.81 -40.04 11.87
CA VAL A 28 -29.45 -39.13 12.81
C VAL A 28 -28.70 -37.80 12.77
N LEU A 29 -29.44 -36.74 12.49
CA LEU A 29 -28.96 -35.36 12.46
C LEU A 29 -29.42 -34.65 13.73
N GLU A 30 -28.54 -33.84 14.29
CA GLU A 30 -28.87 -32.92 15.38
C GLU A 30 -28.64 -31.48 14.94
N ARG A 31 -29.41 -30.55 15.52
CA ARG A 31 -29.18 -29.11 15.31
C ARG A 31 -27.82 -28.74 15.89
N VAL A 32 -26.99 -28.04 15.10
CA VAL A 32 -25.73 -27.50 15.60
C VAL A 32 -26.01 -26.50 16.73
N ARG A 33 -25.35 -26.65 17.88
CA ARG A 33 -25.41 -25.65 18.95
C ARG A 33 -24.58 -24.45 18.51
N PRO A 34 -25.14 -23.23 18.42
CA PRO A 34 -24.34 -22.04 18.17
C PRO A 34 -23.24 -21.98 19.24
N ARG A 35 -21.99 -21.79 18.81
CA ARG A 35 -20.89 -21.59 19.75
C ARG A 35 -21.18 -20.29 20.51
N ALA A 36 -21.23 -20.35 21.84
CA ALA A 36 -21.58 -19.21 22.70
C ALA A 36 -20.67 -17.98 22.45
N ASP A 37 -19.44 -18.21 21.99
CA ASP A 37 -18.46 -17.16 21.66
C ASP A 37 -18.85 -16.28 20.44
N ALA A 38 -19.83 -16.69 19.62
CA ALA A 38 -20.24 -15.91 18.43
C ALA A 38 -21.28 -14.81 18.73
N ALA A 39 -21.86 -14.80 19.94
CA ALA A 39 -22.85 -13.80 20.35
C ALA A 39 -22.23 -12.54 20.98
N GLY A 40 -20.90 -12.51 21.14
CA GLY A 40 -20.14 -11.42 21.76
C GLY A 40 -19.21 -10.67 20.81
N SER A 41 -19.32 -10.84 19.49
CA SER A 41 -18.56 -10.00 18.56
C SER A 41 -19.08 -8.57 18.68
N GLU A 42 -18.28 -7.71 19.30
CA GLU A 42 -18.49 -6.27 19.37
C GLU A 42 -18.92 -5.70 18.00
N PRO A 43 -19.70 -4.60 17.97
CA PRO A 43 -20.11 -3.97 16.72
C PRO A 43 -18.90 -3.84 15.80
N VAL A 44 -18.99 -4.49 14.65
CA VAL A 44 -17.92 -4.47 13.66
C VAL A 44 -17.69 -3.01 13.31
N SER A 45 -16.52 -2.49 13.71
CA SER A 45 -16.13 -1.09 13.62
C SER A 45 -16.54 -0.45 12.28
N ASP A 46 -17.04 0.80 12.33
CA ASP A 46 -17.25 1.69 11.16
C ASP A 46 -15.93 2.12 10.46
N ALA A 47 -14.86 1.35 10.67
CA ALA A 47 -13.59 1.59 10.03
C ALA A 47 -13.65 1.25 8.53
N PRO A 48 -12.84 1.93 7.69
CA PRO A 48 -12.73 1.57 6.29
C PRO A 48 -12.36 0.10 6.05
N VAL A 49 -12.98 -0.49 5.03
CA VAL A 49 -12.85 -1.90 4.63
C VAL A 49 -12.41 -2.04 3.18
N LEU A 50 -11.81 -3.18 2.86
CA LEU A 50 -11.49 -3.61 1.50
C LEU A 50 -12.35 -4.84 1.18
N LEU A 51 -13.11 -4.77 0.08
CA LEU A 51 -13.90 -5.87 -0.46
C LEU A 51 -13.10 -6.57 -1.57
N PRO A 52 -12.38 -7.69 -1.29
CA PRO A 52 -11.62 -8.38 -2.30
C PRO A 52 -12.53 -9.28 -3.14
N LEU A 53 -12.42 -9.14 -4.45
CA LEU A 53 -13.13 -9.96 -5.43
C LEU A 53 -12.09 -10.68 -6.30
N SER A 54 -12.40 -11.91 -6.69
CA SER A 54 -11.58 -12.59 -7.69
C SER A 54 -12.37 -13.60 -8.50
N GLY A 55 -11.83 -13.93 -9.66
CA GLY A 55 -12.36 -14.96 -10.52
C GLY A 55 -11.34 -15.50 -11.50
N HIS A 56 -11.72 -16.59 -12.15
CA HIS A 56 -10.92 -17.25 -13.18
C HIS A 56 -11.06 -16.54 -14.52
N ARG A 57 -11.80 -15.44 -14.63
CA ARG A 57 -11.92 -14.53 -15.79
C ARG A 57 -12.29 -13.13 -15.30
N PRO A 58 -12.02 -12.05 -16.07
CA PRO A 58 -12.42 -10.70 -15.70
C PRO A 58 -13.92 -10.58 -15.41
N GLU A 59 -14.75 -11.18 -16.26
CA GLU A 59 -16.22 -11.10 -16.18
C GLU A 59 -16.79 -11.64 -14.86
N VAL A 60 -16.08 -12.59 -14.22
CA VAL A 60 -16.51 -13.21 -12.96
C VAL A 60 -16.46 -12.21 -11.81
N CYS A 61 -15.47 -11.29 -11.81
CA CYS A 61 -15.38 -10.24 -10.80
C CYS A 61 -16.59 -9.30 -10.86
N THR A 62 -16.98 -8.89 -12.07
CA THR A 62 -18.14 -8.03 -12.32
C THR A 62 -19.45 -8.72 -11.90
N GLN A 63 -19.61 -10.01 -12.22
CA GLN A 63 -20.80 -10.78 -11.81
C GLN A 63 -20.87 -10.96 -10.29
N LEU A 64 -19.74 -11.23 -9.63
CA LEU A 64 -19.67 -11.29 -8.17
C LEU A 64 -19.99 -9.92 -7.54
N ALA A 65 -19.49 -8.83 -8.12
CA ALA A 65 -19.79 -7.48 -7.67
C ALA A 65 -21.30 -7.18 -7.75
N SER A 66 -21.96 -7.55 -8.86
CA SER A 66 -23.41 -7.41 -9.02
C SER A 66 -24.18 -8.21 -7.96
N ALA A 67 -23.81 -9.48 -7.75
CA ALA A 67 -24.50 -10.31 -6.75
C ALA A 67 -24.27 -9.82 -5.31
N LEU A 68 -23.11 -9.26 -5.02
CA LEU A 68 -22.81 -8.62 -3.74
C LEU A 68 -23.59 -7.31 -3.57
N LEU A 69 -23.73 -6.52 -4.62
CA LEU A 69 -24.55 -5.30 -4.62
C LEU A 69 -26.00 -5.62 -4.27
N ASP A 70 -26.59 -6.63 -4.91
CA ASP A 70 -27.96 -7.07 -4.64
C ASP A 70 -28.12 -7.59 -3.20
N ARG A 71 -27.13 -8.37 -2.72
CA ARG A 71 -27.13 -8.86 -1.33
C ARG A 71 -27.05 -7.72 -0.33
N LEU A 72 -26.12 -6.78 -0.52
CA LEU A 72 -25.98 -5.64 0.36
C LEU A 72 -27.26 -4.82 0.35
N ARG A 73 -27.91 -4.58 -0.80
CA ARG A 73 -29.22 -3.91 -0.84
C ARG A 73 -30.31 -4.66 -0.08
N ALA A 74 -30.33 -5.99 -0.14
CA ALA A 74 -31.36 -6.82 0.48
C ALA A 74 -31.16 -7.09 1.99
N THR A 75 -29.97 -6.84 2.54
CA THR A 75 -29.64 -7.15 3.94
C THR A 75 -29.00 -5.96 4.63
N GLU A 76 -29.35 -5.69 5.89
CA GLU A 76 -28.69 -4.65 6.71
C GLU A 76 -27.31 -5.08 7.25
N GLY A 77 -26.67 -6.07 6.62
CA GLY A 77 -25.38 -6.58 7.07
C GLY A 77 -24.27 -5.53 7.02
N SER A 78 -23.36 -5.59 8.01
CA SER A 78 -22.16 -4.75 8.08
C SER A 78 -21.23 -5.03 6.88
N PRO A 79 -20.78 -4.00 6.13
CA PRO A 79 -19.78 -4.14 5.08
C PRO A 79 -18.49 -4.81 5.54
N ALA A 80 -18.10 -4.60 6.79
CA ALA A 80 -16.91 -5.19 7.38
C ALA A 80 -17.04 -6.71 7.59
N ALA A 81 -18.21 -7.20 7.99
CA ALA A 81 -18.46 -8.65 8.06
C ALA A 81 -18.38 -9.30 6.66
N VAL A 82 -18.91 -8.63 5.63
CA VAL A 82 -18.82 -9.08 4.23
C VAL A 82 -17.37 -9.06 3.74
N ALA A 83 -16.62 -8.00 4.04
CA ALA A 83 -15.20 -7.87 3.70
C ALA A 83 -14.35 -8.99 4.32
N ALA A 84 -14.51 -9.24 5.63
CA ALA A 84 -13.81 -10.31 6.34
C ALA A 84 -14.15 -11.69 5.74
N ALA A 85 -15.42 -11.95 5.44
CA ALA A 85 -15.84 -13.20 4.81
C ALA A 85 -15.28 -13.35 3.38
N LEU A 86 -15.21 -12.27 2.59
CA LEU A 86 -14.60 -12.29 1.26
C LEU A 86 -13.09 -12.55 1.33
N ALA A 87 -12.41 -11.99 2.33
CA ALA A 87 -10.98 -12.13 2.53
C ALA A 87 -10.57 -13.52 3.06
N LEU A 88 -11.31 -14.06 4.03
CA LEU A 88 -10.91 -15.28 4.74
C LEU A 88 -11.61 -16.55 4.25
N ARG A 89 -12.76 -16.44 3.56
CA ARG A 89 -13.64 -17.58 3.23
C ARG A 89 -13.85 -17.77 1.73
N ARG A 90 -12.97 -17.19 0.91
CA ARG A 90 -12.94 -17.36 -0.54
C ARG A 90 -11.54 -17.69 -1.01
N SER A 91 -11.47 -18.42 -2.13
CA SER A 91 -10.22 -18.60 -2.86
C SER A 91 -9.93 -17.34 -3.68
N HIS A 92 -8.68 -16.89 -3.66
CA HIS A 92 -8.23 -15.73 -4.43
C HIS A 92 -7.63 -16.16 -5.77
N GLN A 93 -8.34 -15.86 -6.86
CA GLN A 93 -7.98 -16.26 -8.22
C GLN A 93 -7.24 -15.14 -8.96
N ARG A 94 -6.83 -15.41 -10.20
CA ARG A 94 -5.89 -14.54 -10.95
C ARG A 94 -6.47 -13.19 -11.39
N HIS A 95 -7.75 -13.13 -11.76
CA HIS A 95 -8.41 -11.87 -12.08
C HIS A 95 -8.99 -11.35 -10.79
N ARG A 96 -8.65 -10.11 -10.45
CA ARG A 96 -8.88 -9.56 -9.12
C ARG A 96 -9.47 -8.16 -9.27
N ALA A 97 -10.35 -7.83 -8.35
CA ALA A 97 -10.82 -6.47 -8.14
C ALA A 97 -10.89 -6.19 -6.64
N SER A 98 -10.74 -4.94 -6.25
CA SER A 98 -10.89 -4.49 -4.88
C SER A 98 -11.72 -3.22 -4.85
N VAL A 99 -12.64 -3.13 -3.90
CA VAL A 99 -13.38 -1.91 -3.60
C VAL A 99 -13.08 -1.50 -2.16
N VAL A 100 -12.57 -0.29 -1.96
CA VAL A 100 -12.36 0.27 -0.63
C VAL A 100 -13.55 1.15 -0.25
N ALA A 101 -14.11 0.94 0.92
CA ALA A 101 -15.29 1.68 1.36
C ALA A 101 -15.15 2.09 2.83
N ARG A 102 -15.49 3.33 3.14
CA ARG A 102 -15.53 3.85 4.53
C ARG A 102 -16.83 3.46 5.24
N ASP A 103 -17.88 3.26 4.47
CA ASP A 103 -19.21 2.97 4.93
C ASP A 103 -19.98 2.13 3.90
N ARG A 104 -21.20 1.76 4.25
CA ARG A 104 -22.08 0.97 3.40
C ARG A 104 -22.47 1.68 2.10
N GLU A 105 -22.66 2.99 2.12
CA GLU A 105 -23.05 3.75 0.93
C GLU A 105 -21.90 3.78 -0.09
N GLN A 106 -20.67 3.99 0.36
CA GLN A 106 -19.47 3.89 -0.45
C GLN A 106 -19.24 2.47 -0.98
N ALA A 107 -19.53 1.43 -0.19
CA ALA A 107 -19.45 0.05 -0.67
C ALA A 107 -20.43 -0.22 -1.82
N LEU A 108 -21.68 0.24 -1.69
CA LEU A 108 -22.70 0.12 -2.74
C LEU A 108 -22.29 0.89 -4.00
N ARG A 109 -21.87 2.15 -3.87
CA ARG A 109 -21.40 2.97 -5.00
C ARG A 109 -20.20 2.36 -5.70
N GLY A 110 -19.20 1.89 -4.94
CA GLY A 110 -17.99 1.28 -5.49
C GLY A 110 -18.29 -0.02 -6.25
N LEU A 111 -19.17 -0.88 -5.71
CA LEU A 111 -19.62 -2.09 -6.41
C LEU A 111 -20.41 -1.75 -7.68
N GLU A 112 -21.29 -0.74 -7.64
CA GLU A 112 -22.06 -0.30 -8.80
C GLU A 112 -21.15 0.24 -9.92
N ARG A 113 -20.18 1.08 -9.59
CA ARG A 113 -19.19 1.58 -10.56
C ARG A 113 -18.32 0.46 -11.12
N LEU A 114 -17.94 -0.53 -10.31
CA LEU A 114 -17.22 -1.72 -10.77
C LEU A 114 -18.06 -2.54 -11.75
N VAL A 115 -19.36 -2.70 -11.50
CA VAL A 115 -20.28 -3.37 -12.42
C VAL A 115 -20.40 -2.63 -13.75
N GLN A 116 -20.44 -1.30 -13.70
CA GLN A 116 -20.54 -0.43 -14.87
C GLN A 116 -19.20 -0.23 -15.62
N GLY A 117 -18.09 -0.74 -15.10
CA GLY A 117 -16.75 -0.52 -15.67
C GLY A 117 -16.28 0.93 -15.59
N GLN A 118 -16.81 1.71 -14.64
CA GLN A 118 -16.44 3.11 -14.44
C GLN A 118 -15.22 3.21 -13.52
N ALA A 119 -14.23 4.03 -13.91
CA ALA A 119 -13.08 4.31 -13.07
C ALA A 119 -13.50 5.05 -11.79
N ASP A 120 -12.97 4.64 -10.64
CA ASP A 120 -13.16 5.29 -9.34
C ASP A 120 -11.88 5.12 -8.50
N PRO A 121 -11.41 6.14 -7.76
CA PRO A 121 -10.22 6.02 -6.92
C PRO A 121 -10.28 4.91 -5.84
N SER A 122 -11.47 4.47 -5.46
CA SER A 122 -11.70 3.37 -4.50
C SER A 122 -11.64 1.97 -5.13
N ILE A 123 -11.57 1.90 -6.46
CA ILE A 123 -11.63 0.65 -7.22
C ILE A 123 -10.28 0.38 -7.88
N ALA A 124 -9.77 -0.84 -7.69
CA ALA A 124 -8.71 -1.39 -8.52
C ALA A 124 -9.22 -2.68 -9.17
N ALA A 125 -8.91 -2.90 -10.43
CA ALA A 125 -9.25 -4.12 -11.16
C ALA A 125 -8.13 -4.46 -12.16
N GLY A 126 -7.86 -5.76 -12.32
CA GLY A 126 -6.72 -6.21 -13.09
C GLY A 126 -6.45 -7.69 -12.89
N HIS A 127 -5.24 -8.11 -13.23
CA HIS A 127 -4.79 -9.47 -13.02
C HIS A 127 -3.30 -9.49 -12.75
N GLY A 128 -2.86 -10.45 -11.94
CA GLY A 128 -1.44 -10.70 -11.72
C GLY A 128 -0.71 -11.06 -13.02
N SER A 129 0.62 -10.92 -13.01
CA SER A 129 1.46 -11.41 -14.11
C SER A 129 1.38 -12.93 -14.18
N ARG A 130 1.52 -13.47 -15.40
CA ARG A 130 1.67 -14.94 -15.60
C ARG A 130 2.99 -15.45 -15.01
N GLU A 131 3.97 -14.58 -14.84
CA GLU A 131 5.33 -14.88 -14.38
C GLU A 131 5.47 -14.83 -12.84
N GLY A 132 4.36 -14.62 -12.10
CA GLY A 132 4.35 -14.51 -10.64
C GLY A 132 4.13 -13.07 -10.15
N ARG A 133 4.42 -12.80 -8.87
CA ARG A 133 4.32 -11.43 -8.33
C ARG A 133 5.39 -10.54 -8.97
N LEU A 134 5.05 -9.27 -9.18
CA LEU A 134 6.03 -8.28 -9.64
C LEU A 134 7.10 -8.05 -8.56
N PRO A 135 8.36 -7.81 -8.91
CA PRO A 135 9.34 -7.39 -7.91
C PRO A 135 9.00 -5.98 -7.39
N LEU A 136 8.95 -5.84 -6.07
CA LEU A 136 8.46 -4.68 -5.33
C LEU A 136 9.61 -3.84 -4.78
N VAL A 137 9.45 -2.53 -4.89
CA VAL A 137 10.28 -1.52 -4.25
C VAL A 137 9.46 -0.74 -3.24
N LEU A 138 9.92 -0.66 -1.99
CA LEU A 138 9.43 0.34 -1.06
C LEU A 138 10.26 1.62 -1.22
N VAL A 139 9.57 2.74 -1.45
CA VAL A 139 10.16 4.06 -1.63
C VAL A 139 9.88 4.89 -0.39
N CYS A 140 10.89 5.13 0.45
CA CYS A 140 10.74 5.96 1.65
C CYS A 140 10.82 7.44 1.27
N SER A 141 9.73 8.18 1.47
CA SER A 141 9.63 9.60 1.12
C SER A 141 10.61 10.50 1.89
N GLY A 142 10.85 11.70 1.38
CA GLY A 142 11.64 12.72 2.07
C GLY A 142 10.83 13.52 3.09
N GLN A 143 11.44 14.60 3.62
CA GLN A 143 10.72 15.63 4.37
C GLN A 143 9.89 16.50 3.41
N GLY A 144 8.72 16.93 3.85
CA GLY A 144 7.78 17.78 3.10
C GLY A 144 6.40 17.13 2.92
N SER A 145 6.28 15.82 3.16
CA SER A 145 5.00 15.10 3.11
C SER A 145 4.18 15.21 4.40
N GLN A 146 4.79 15.61 5.51
CA GLN A 146 4.15 15.65 6.84
C GLN A 146 3.01 16.67 6.92
N TRP A 147 2.00 16.36 7.74
CA TRP A 147 0.86 17.22 8.04
C TRP A 147 0.26 16.84 9.40
N CYS A 148 -0.29 17.81 10.12
CA CYS A 148 -0.87 17.56 11.46
C CYS A 148 -2.07 16.61 11.37
N GLY A 149 -2.08 15.54 12.17
CA GLY A 149 -3.11 14.49 12.13
C GLY A 149 -2.77 13.31 11.21
N MET A 150 -1.62 13.33 10.53
CA MET A 150 -1.16 12.19 9.74
C MET A 150 -1.06 10.91 10.58
N ALA A 151 -1.40 9.77 9.99
CA ALA A 151 -1.35 8.44 10.61
C ALA A 151 -2.13 8.26 11.93
N ARG A 152 -2.86 9.27 12.41
CA ARG A 152 -3.62 9.22 13.67
C ARG A 152 -4.66 8.12 13.67
N GLY A 153 -5.42 7.97 12.59
CA GLY A 153 -6.41 6.89 12.47
C GLY A 153 -5.80 5.49 12.45
N LEU A 154 -4.56 5.33 11.96
CA LEU A 154 -3.82 4.06 12.05
C LEU A 154 -3.30 3.82 13.47
N LEU A 155 -2.78 4.85 14.13
CA LEU A 155 -2.34 4.78 15.52
C LEU A 155 -3.52 4.38 16.44
N GLU A 156 -4.70 4.96 16.21
CA GLU A 156 -5.90 4.69 16.99
C GLU A 156 -6.52 3.32 16.64
N GLY A 157 -6.65 2.99 15.36
CA GLY A 157 -7.45 1.87 14.86
C GLY A 157 -6.69 0.62 14.41
N TRP A 158 -5.35 0.58 14.46
CA TRP A 158 -4.57 -0.60 14.06
C TRP A 158 -3.49 -0.95 15.11
N PRO A 159 -3.72 -1.96 15.97
CA PRO A 159 -2.81 -2.30 17.07
C PRO A 159 -1.37 -2.60 16.66
N ALA A 160 -1.16 -3.31 15.54
CA ALA A 160 0.18 -3.60 15.03
C ALA A 160 0.96 -2.33 14.64
N PHE A 161 0.30 -1.35 14.02
CA PHE A 161 0.91 -0.06 13.68
C PHE A 161 1.30 0.71 14.95
N ARG A 162 0.39 0.76 15.92
CA ARG A 162 0.64 1.40 17.22
C ARG A 162 1.84 0.79 17.93
N ALA A 163 1.89 -0.54 18.04
CA ALA A 163 2.99 -1.24 18.68
C ALA A 163 4.35 -0.94 18.02
N SER A 164 4.37 -0.82 16.69
CA SER A 164 5.56 -0.39 15.96
C SER A 164 5.97 1.04 16.34
N ILE A 165 5.04 2.00 16.30
CA ILE A 165 5.33 3.39 16.66
C ILE A 165 5.84 3.49 18.10
N GLU A 166 5.21 2.82 19.06
CA GLU A 166 5.64 2.83 20.48
C GLU A 166 7.03 2.20 20.67
N ARG A 167 7.38 1.18 19.89
CA ARG A 167 8.73 0.61 19.90
C ARG A 167 9.77 1.60 19.35
N ILE A 168 9.47 2.28 18.25
CA ILE A 168 10.36 3.27 17.64
C ILE A 168 10.51 4.49 18.56
N ASP A 169 9.42 4.93 19.18
CA ASP A 169 9.40 6.03 20.14
C ASP A 169 10.33 5.77 21.34
N ARG A 170 10.31 4.54 21.89
CA ARG A 170 11.26 4.15 22.95
C ARG A 170 12.72 4.25 22.50
N CYS A 171 13.05 3.82 21.29
CA CYS A 171 14.42 3.98 20.78
C CYS A 171 14.79 5.45 20.56
N LEU A 172 13.84 6.29 20.14
CA LEU A 172 14.07 7.73 19.96
C LEU A 172 14.19 8.48 21.30
N SER A 173 13.56 7.99 22.36
CA SER A 173 13.56 8.65 23.68
C SER A 173 14.96 8.83 24.30
N GLU A 174 15.96 8.05 23.86
CA GLU A 174 17.37 8.21 24.25
C GLU A 174 18.03 9.43 23.60
N HIS A 175 17.44 9.98 22.53
CA HIS A 175 18.01 11.01 21.68
C HIS A 175 17.17 12.29 21.59
N VAL A 176 15.89 12.23 21.95
CA VAL A 176 14.98 13.38 21.94
C VAL A 176 14.17 13.49 23.25
N PRO A 177 13.87 14.72 23.73
CA PRO A 177 13.15 14.93 24.99
C PRO A 177 11.62 14.93 24.83
N TRP A 178 11.09 14.36 23.75
CA TRP A 178 9.67 14.37 23.39
C TRP A 178 9.25 13.05 22.75
N SER A 179 7.94 12.75 22.71
CA SER A 179 7.41 11.50 22.16
C SER A 179 6.80 11.68 20.76
N VAL A 180 7.11 10.76 19.85
CA VAL A 180 6.48 10.59 18.53
C VAL A 180 4.99 10.29 18.68
N VAL A 181 4.61 9.47 19.67
CA VAL A 181 3.20 9.14 19.93
C VAL A 181 2.42 10.40 20.28
N ASP A 182 2.98 11.24 21.15
CA ASP A 182 2.34 12.50 21.56
C ASP A 182 2.28 13.49 20.39
N GLU A 183 3.34 13.59 19.58
CA GLU A 183 3.36 14.48 18.42
C GLU A 183 2.35 14.07 17.33
N LEU A 184 2.14 12.77 17.11
CA LEU A 184 1.10 12.26 16.19
C LEU A 184 -0.33 12.51 16.71
N ARG A 185 -0.51 12.61 18.03
CA ARG A 185 -1.79 12.91 18.67
C ARG A 185 -2.04 14.41 18.88
N ALA A 186 -1.00 15.23 18.79
CA ALA A 186 -1.06 16.65 19.09
C ALA A 186 -2.06 17.37 18.18
N ASP A 187 -2.78 18.32 18.76
CA ASP A 187 -3.61 19.25 18.00
C ASP A 187 -2.74 20.14 17.11
N PRO A 188 -3.24 20.58 15.93
CA PRO A 188 -2.46 21.40 15.00
C PRO A 188 -1.87 22.67 15.61
N SER A 189 -2.51 23.26 16.62
CA SER A 189 -2.04 24.46 17.31
C SER A 189 -0.88 24.23 18.28
N ALA A 190 -0.70 23.00 18.76
CA ALA A 190 0.35 22.62 19.71
C ALA A 190 1.48 21.81 19.04
N SER A 191 1.23 21.28 17.84
CA SER A 191 2.20 20.47 17.11
C SER A 191 3.43 21.26 16.68
N ARG A 192 4.59 20.62 16.82
CA ARG A 192 5.90 21.13 16.38
C ARG A 192 6.38 20.41 15.13
N LEU A 193 5.51 19.64 14.47
CA LEU A 193 5.81 18.75 13.35
C LEU A 193 6.52 19.44 12.16
N PHE A 194 6.44 20.77 12.05
CA PHE A 194 7.12 21.53 11.00
C PHE A 194 8.54 21.96 11.35
N ARG A 195 9.01 21.70 12.58
CA ARG A 195 10.43 21.82 12.95
C ARG A 195 11.18 20.58 12.45
N THR A 196 12.30 20.76 11.77
CA THR A 196 13.06 19.70 11.08
C THR A 196 13.50 18.58 12.04
N GLU A 197 13.90 18.93 13.26
CA GLU A 197 14.27 18.00 14.33
C GLU A 197 13.11 17.17 14.89
N VAL A 198 11.86 17.57 14.63
CA VAL A 198 10.65 16.82 14.97
C VAL A 198 10.12 16.09 13.74
N ALA A 199 10.06 16.76 12.59
CA ALA A 199 9.56 16.22 11.33
C ALA A 199 10.28 14.94 10.93
N GLN A 200 11.62 14.96 10.96
CA GLN A 200 12.43 13.84 10.46
C GLN A 200 12.23 12.55 11.26
N PRO A 201 12.34 12.54 12.61
CA PRO A 201 12.09 11.32 13.38
C PRO A 201 10.63 10.83 13.29
N VAL A 202 9.64 11.74 13.25
CA VAL A 202 8.23 11.34 13.13
C VAL A 202 7.94 10.72 11.75
N VAL A 203 8.45 11.31 10.66
CA VAL A 203 8.32 10.75 9.31
C VAL A 203 9.00 9.39 9.22
N PHE A 204 10.20 9.25 9.76
CA PHE A 204 10.91 7.97 9.86
C PHE A 204 10.07 6.91 10.58
N ALA A 205 9.52 7.26 11.76
CA ALA A 205 8.71 6.33 12.54
C ALA A 205 7.47 5.86 11.78
N VAL A 206 6.77 6.79 11.11
CA VAL A 206 5.61 6.46 10.26
C VAL A 206 6.01 5.56 9.10
N GLN A 207 7.12 5.83 8.41
CA GLN A 207 7.58 5.01 7.29
C GLN A 207 7.91 3.58 7.70
N VAL A 208 8.64 3.40 8.79
CA VAL A 208 8.99 2.08 9.33
C VAL A 208 7.73 1.33 9.78
N ALA A 209 6.82 1.99 10.51
CA ALA A 209 5.58 1.37 10.95
C ALA A 209 4.64 0.99 9.79
N LEU A 210 4.61 1.77 8.70
CA LEU A 210 3.88 1.42 7.49
C LEU A 210 4.49 0.20 6.79
N ALA A 211 5.82 0.13 6.71
CA ALA A 211 6.51 -1.02 6.11
C ALA A 211 6.25 -2.31 6.92
N GLU A 212 6.34 -2.24 8.25
CA GLU A 212 6.05 -3.39 9.13
C GLU A 212 4.59 -3.84 9.02
N LEU A 213 3.66 -2.88 8.91
CA LEU A 213 2.25 -3.17 8.70
C LEU A 213 2.01 -3.86 7.35
N LEU A 214 2.64 -3.39 6.27
CA LEU A 214 2.58 -4.03 4.96
C LEU A 214 3.19 -5.44 4.98
N ALA A 215 4.32 -5.62 5.67
CA ALA A 215 4.95 -6.93 5.85
C ALA A 215 4.03 -7.91 6.60
N GLY A 216 3.32 -7.45 7.63
CA GLY A 216 2.29 -8.22 8.34
C GLY A 216 1.08 -8.61 7.49
N LEU A 217 0.90 -7.94 6.34
CA LEU A 217 -0.10 -8.26 5.32
C LEU A 217 0.50 -9.08 4.15
N GLY A 218 1.71 -9.64 4.31
CA GLY A 218 2.38 -10.46 3.31
C GLY A 218 3.08 -9.68 2.19
N VAL A 219 3.13 -8.35 2.27
CA VAL A 219 3.81 -7.49 1.28
C VAL A 219 5.29 -7.39 1.64
N VAL A 220 6.11 -8.26 1.01
CA VAL A 220 7.56 -8.30 1.21
C VAL A 220 8.27 -7.60 0.04
N PRO A 221 9.11 -6.57 0.30
CA PRO A 221 9.89 -5.91 -0.74
C PRO A 221 11.08 -6.73 -1.24
N ASP A 222 11.47 -6.50 -2.49
CA ASP A 222 12.72 -7.01 -3.07
C ASP A 222 13.83 -5.95 -3.01
N ALA A 223 13.45 -4.68 -3.05
CA ALA A 223 14.36 -3.56 -2.89
C ALA A 223 13.72 -2.40 -2.09
N VAL A 224 14.57 -1.53 -1.58
CA VAL A 224 14.22 -0.30 -0.88
C VAL A 224 15.09 0.84 -1.40
N VAL A 225 14.49 2.02 -1.46
CA VAL A 225 15.17 3.27 -1.78
C VAL A 225 14.56 4.37 -0.94
N GLY A 226 15.34 5.36 -0.55
CA GLY A 226 14.83 6.50 0.20
C GLY A 226 15.30 7.83 -0.35
N HIS A 227 14.42 8.82 -0.30
CA HIS A 227 14.71 10.19 -0.71
C HIS A 227 15.17 10.99 0.51
N SER A 228 16.40 11.51 0.50
CA SER A 228 16.93 12.32 1.61
C SER A 228 16.76 11.58 2.94
N VAL A 229 16.08 12.16 3.94
CA VAL A 229 15.82 11.51 5.24
C VAL A 229 15.20 10.10 5.13
N GLY A 230 14.40 9.82 4.09
CA GLY A 230 13.78 8.52 3.88
C GLY A 230 14.81 7.39 3.67
N GLU A 231 16.04 7.72 3.28
CA GLU A 231 17.10 6.71 3.12
C GLU A 231 17.50 6.06 4.45
N ILE A 232 17.29 6.74 5.58
CA ILE A 232 17.50 6.17 6.91
C ILE A 232 16.46 5.06 7.18
N ALA A 233 15.19 5.30 6.84
CA ALA A 233 14.16 4.27 6.92
C ALA A 233 14.47 3.12 5.96
N ALA A 234 14.86 3.40 4.71
CA ALA A 234 15.26 2.38 3.75
C ALA A 234 16.43 1.52 4.26
N ALA A 235 17.46 2.14 4.87
CA ALA A 235 18.59 1.42 5.44
C ALA A 235 18.21 0.55 6.64
N HIS A 236 17.28 1.01 7.48
CA HIS A 236 16.72 0.17 8.54
C HIS A 236 15.95 -1.03 7.97
N LEU A 237 15.08 -0.79 6.99
CA LEU A 237 14.26 -1.84 6.36
C LEU A 237 15.11 -2.89 5.62
N ALA A 238 16.21 -2.48 5.00
CA ALA A 238 17.21 -3.38 4.41
C ALA A 238 17.98 -4.21 5.45
N GLY A 239 17.86 -3.88 6.74
CA GLY A 239 18.67 -4.45 7.82
C GLY A 239 20.12 -3.96 7.81
N VAL A 240 20.41 -2.88 7.08
CA VAL A 240 21.74 -2.24 7.05
C VAL A 240 21.99 -1.49 8.37
N LEU A 241 20.95 -0.85 8.91
CA LEU A 241 20.98 -0.20 10.21
C LEU A 241 20.06 -0.92 11.20
N SER A 242 20.55 -1.10 12.43
CA SER A 242 19.69 -1.47 13.55
C SER A 242 18.66 -0.35 13.82
N LEU A 243 17.53 -0.68 14.47
CA LEU A 243 16.56 0.36 14.83
C LEU A 243 17.19 1.42 15.74
N ALA A 244 18.04 1.02 16.69
CA ALA A 244 18.71 1.93 17.61
C ALA A 244 19.63 2.90 16.86
N ASP A 245 20.44 2.40 15.91
CA ASP A 245 21.31 3.24 15.10
C ASP A 245 20.53 4.16 14.16
N ALA A 246 19.46 3.67 13.54
CA ALA A 246 18.58 4.48 12.70
C ALA A 246 17.88 5.59 13.51
N ALA A 247 17.42 5.30 14.72
CA ALA A 247 16.83 6.26 15.64
C ALA A 247 17.84 7.34 16.07
N ARG A 248 19.05 6.92 16.46
CA ARG A 248 20.18 7.82 16.76
C ARG A 248 20.47 8.74 15.58
N LEU A 249 20.61 8.17 14.40
CA LEU A 249 20.92 8.89 13.17
C LEU A 249 19.86 9.93 12.81
N VAL A 250 18.58 9.53 12.75
CA VAL A 250 17.51 10.46 12.35
C VAL A 250 17.32 11.59 13.36
N ALA A 251 17.45 11.31 14.66
CA ALA A 251 17.37 12.32 15.72
C ALA A 251 18.51 13.34 15.62
N HIS A 252 19.76 12.88 15.50
CA HIS A 252 20.89 13.79 15.37
C HIS A 252 20.87 14.56 14.05
N ARG A 253 20.49 13.91 12.94
CA ARG A 253 20.34 14.54 11.62
C ARG A 253 19.33 15.68 11.65
N GLY A 254 18.13 15.43 12.17
CA GLY A 254 17.09 16.46 12.28
C GLY A 254 17.57 17.65 13.12
N ARG A 255 18.23 17.39 14.25
CA ARG A 255 18.77 18.44 15.13
C ARG A 255 19.85 19.30 14.49
N VAL A 256 20.84 18.70 13.83
CA VAL A 256 21.92 19.48 13.19
C VAL A 256 21.40 20.27 11.99
N MET A 257 20.43 19.72 11.25
CA MET A 257 19.81 20.41 10.12
C MET A 257 18.87 21.53 10.57
N GLN A 258 18.17 21.39 11.70
CA GLN A 258 17.34 22.48 12.22
C GLN A 258 18.15 23.76 12.48
N ALA A 259 19.42 23.64 12.86
CA ALA A 259 20.29 24.78 13.13
C ALA A 259 20.53 25.68 11.89
N THR A 260 20.18 25.21 10.69
CA THR A 260 20.33 25.99 9.44
C THR A 260 19.05 26.69 9.03
N ALA A 261 18.00 26.68 9.87
CA ALA A 261 16.77 27.40 9.61
C ALA A 261 17.06 28.90 9.41
N GLY A 262 16.54 29.47 8.32
CA GLY A 262 16.74 30.87 7.94
C GLY A 262 18.05 31.16 7.21
N LEU A 263 18.92 30.17 6.99
CA LEU A 263 20.17 30.35 6.23
C LEU A 263 19.99 30.25 4.70
N GLY A 264 18.78 29.95 4.23
CA GLY A 264 18.51 29.82 2.80
C GLY A 264 17.16 29.18 2.51
N ARG A 265 16.93 28.80 1.25
CA ARG A 265 15.70 28.18 0.78
C ARG A 265 15.96 27.13 -0.28
N MET A 266 14.89 26.40 -0.62
CA MET A 266 14.88 25.45 -1.72
C MET A 266 13.73 25.77 -2.67
N ALA A 267 13.89 25.43 -3.95
CA ALA A 267 12.83 25.54 -4.94
C ALA A 267 12.78 24.29 -5.83
N LEU A 268 11.56 23.83 -6.10
CA LEU A 268 11.32 22.81 -7.12
C LEU A 268 11.15 23.51 -8.47
N VAL A 269 12.00 23.15 -9.43
CA VAL A 269 12.04 23.69 -10.79
C VAL A 269 11.59 22.62 -11.76
N GLY A 270 10.59 22.93 -12.57
CA GLY A 270 9.99 22.05 -13.58
C GLY A 270 10.84 21.96 -14.85
N LEU A 271 12.14 21.70 -14.72
CA LEU A 271 13.10 21.59 -15.82
C LEU A 271 14.07 20.43 -15.61
N PRO A 272 14.63 19.89 -16.72
CA PRO A 272 15.79 19.00 -16.69
C PRO A 272 16.98 19.60 -15.93
N ALA A 273 17.79 18.74 -15.34
CA ALA A 273 18.85 19.17 -14.43
C ALA A 273 20.02 19.89 -15.13
N ASP A 274 20.30 19.57 -16.38
CA ASP A 274 21.25 20.27 -17.25
C ASP A 274 20.80 21.71 -17.52
N GLU A 275 19.53 21.92 -17.88
CA GLU A 275 18.97 23.27 -18.05
C GLU A 275 18.98 24.07 -16.74
N VAL A 276 18.68 23.42 -15.60
CA VAL A 276 18.77 24.08 -14.28
C VAL A 276 20.21 24.45 -13.97
N ALA A 277 21.19 23.59 -14.25
CA ALA A 277 22.60 23.85 -14.01
C ALA A 277 23.09 25.11 -14.76
N GLU A 278 22.71 25.25 -16.03
CA GLU A 278 23.04 26.45 -16.83
C GLU A 278 22.46 27.73 -16.22
N ARG A 279 21.22 27.67 -15.72
CA ARG A 279 20.53 28.83 -15.16
C ARG A 279 21.11 29.24 -13.81
N ILE A 280 21.43 28.29 -12.93
CA ILE A 280 22.00 28.60 -11.62
C ILE A 280 23.46 29.05 -11.69
N ALA A 281 24.19 28.71 -12.77
CA ALA A 281 25.57 29.19 -12.98
C ALA A 281 25.67 30.73 -12.99
N THR A 282 24.59 31.41 -13.40
CA THR A 282 24.51 32.89 -13.40
C THR A 282 24.43 33.51 -12.00
N HIS A 283 24.21 32.70 -10.95
CA HIS A 283 24.06 33.13 -9.56
C HIS A 283 25.38 33.02 -8.77
N GLY A 284 26.53 32.90 -9.43
CA GLY A 284 27.85 33.02 -8.81
C GLY A 284 28.14 31.99 -7.72
N GLY A 285 27.54 30.80 -7.78
CA GLY A 285 27.70 29.72 -6.79
C GLY A 285 26.77 29.81 -5.58
N ALA A 286 25.86 30.80 -5.51
CA ALA A 286 24.88 30.93 -4.43
C ALA A 286 23.80 29.83 -4.43
N LEU A 287 23.70 29.06 -5.51
CA LEU A 287 22.71 28.02 -5.73
C LEU A 287 23.38 26.72 -6.17
N GLU A 288 22.91 25.60 -5.63
CA GLU A 288 23.32 24.25 -6.01
C GLU A 288 22.08 23.38 -6.29
N ILE A 289 22.25 22.36 -7.13
CA ILE A 289 21.21 21.33 -7.30
C ILE A 289 21.22 20.44 -6.04
N ALA A 290 20.08 20.31 -5.41
CA ALA A 290 19.86 19.52 -4.20
C ALA A 290 19.23 18.15 -4.48
N ALA A 291 18.44 18.02 -5.55
CA ALA A 291 17.85 16.73 -5.93
C ALA A 291 17.55 16.65 -7.43
N PHE A 292 17.81 15.47 -7.99
CA PHE A 292 17.41 15.03 -9.31
C PHE A 292 16.18 14.11 -9.14
N ASN A 293 14.97 14.68 -9.08
CA ASN A 293 13.77 13.89 -8.77
C ASN A 293 13.22 13.16 -10.00
N GLY A 294 13.23 13.80 -11.17
CA GLY A 294 12.73 13.22 -12.41
C GLY A 294 13.15 14.01 -13.65
N PRO A 295 12.74 13.56 -14.85
CA PRO A 295 13.20 14.13 -16.12
C PRO A 295 12.93 15.63 -16.30
N ALA A 296 11.89 16.15 -15.66
CA ALA A 296 11.54 17.57 -15.64
C ALA A 296 11.25 18.06 -14.22
N GLU A 297 11.93 17.48 -13.22
CA GLU A 297 11.76 17.85 -11.81
C GLU A 297 13.11 17.88 -11.09
N THR A 298 13.64 19.08 -10.90
CA THR A 298 14.93 19.33 -10.25
C THR A 298 14.72 20.25 -9.05
N VAL A 299 15.39 19.98 -7.93
CA VAL A 299 15.34 20.84 -6.74
C VAL A 299 16.63 21.61 -6.60
N VAL A 300 16.53 22.92 -6.42
CA VAL A 300 17.65 23.83 -6.18
C VAL A 300 17.64 24.27 -4.72
N SER A 301 18.81 24.47 -4.14
CA SER A 301 19.03 24.89 -2.76
C SER A 301 20.10 25.96 -2.69
N GLY A 302 19.95 26.92 -1.78
CA GLY A 302 20.94 27.98 -1.58
C GLY A 302 20.36 29.23 -0.95
N ASP A 303 20.97 30.37 -1.26
CA ASP A 303 20.59 31.66 -0.67
C ASP A 303 19.16 32.05 -1.03
N GLU A 304 18.42 32.58 -0.06
CA GLU A 304 17.01 32.95 -0.23
C GLU A 304 16.82 33.97 -1.36
N ALA A 305 17.65 35.02 -1.40
CA ALA A 305 17.57 36.04 -2.43
C ALA A 305 17.82 35.46 -3.83
N ALA A 306 18.76 34.52 -3.97
CA ALA A 306 19.07 33.86 -5.23
C ALA A 306 17.94 32.91 -5.67
N ILE A 307 17.32 32.17 -4.74
CA ILE A 307 16.14 31.33 -5.02
C ILE A 307 14.97 32.18 -5.52
N VAL A 308 14.72 33.32 -4.88
CA VAL A 308 13.65 34.25 -5.29
C VAL A 308 13.94 34.85 -6.66
N ALA A 309 15.19 35.26 -6.92
CA ALA A 309 15.61 35.77 -8.22
C ALA A 309 15.46 34.72 -9.34
N LEU A 310 15.87 33.47 -9.08
CA LEU A 310 15.69 32.35 -10.00
C LEU A 310 14.20 32.15 -10.34
N ALA A 311 13.34 32.05 -9.32
CA ALA A 311 11.90 31.88 -9.53
C ALA A 311 11.27 33.03 -10.32
N ALA A 312 11.66 34.27 -10.02
CA ALA A 312 11.21 35.46 -10.75
C ALA A 312 11.67 35.45 -12.22
N SER A 313 12.88 34.94 -12.51
CA SER A 313 13.40 34.84 -13.88
C SER A 313 12.67 33.78 -14.72
N LEU A 314 12.19 32.71 -14.07
CA LEU A 314 11.53 31.57 -14.71
C LEU A 314 10.05 31.84 -15.01
N THR A 315 9.39 32.65 -14.19
CA THR A 315 7.94 32.92 -14.29
C THR A 315 7.54 33.49 -15.66
N PRO A 316 8.22 34.51 -16.24
CA PRO A 316 7.90 35.03 -17.58
C PRO A 316 8.11 34.02 -18.71
N GLN A 317 8.89 32.96 -18.47
CA GLN A 317 9.18 31.91 -19.44
C GLN A 317 8.15 30.77 -19.38
N GLY A 318 7.14 30.87 -18.50
CA GLY A 318 6.13 29.83 -18.31
C GLY A 318 6.67 28.57 -17.61
N VAL A 319 7.87 28.64 -17.02
CA VAL A 319 8.49 27.51 -16.33
C VAL A 319 7.94 27.43 -14.90
N HIS A 320 7.41 26.27 -14.53
CA HIS A 320 6.96 26.02 -13.16
C HIS A 320 8.15 26.07 -12.19
N CYS A 321 8.10 26.99 -11.23
CA CYS A 321 9.07 27.09 -10.15
C CYS A 321 8.35 27.35 -8.83
N ARG A 322 8.40 26.39 -7.91
CA ARG A 322 7.77 26.49 -6.59
C ARG A 322 8.82 26.59 -5.51
N VAL A 323 8.94 27.77 -4.91
CA VAL A 323 9.75 27.96 -3.70
C VAL A 323 9.10 27.17 -2.56
N LEU A 324 9.87 26.33 -1.90
CA LEU A 324 9.39 25.50 -0.80
C LEU A 324 9.23 26.36 0.46
N GLU A 325 8.22 26.06 1.28
CA GLU A 325 7.90 26.84 2.48
C GLU A 325 9.01 26.77 3.55
N HIS A 326 9.82 25.69 3.53
CA HIS A 326 10.91 25.49 4.47
C HIS A 326 12.04 26.48 4.21
N THR A 327 12.53 27.12 5.28
CA THR A 327 13.65 28.07 5.25
C THR A 327 15.01 27.39 5.45
N HIS A 328 15.15 26.14 5.01
CA HIS A 328 16.38 25.37 5.16
C HIS A 328 16.95 25.03 3.77
N PRO A 329 18.22 25.36 3.49
CA PRO A 329 18.88 25.01 2.25
C PRO A 329 19.54 23.62 2.32
N PHE A 330 18.73 22.55 2.32
CA PHE A 330 19.26 21.18 2.40
C PHE A 330 20.07 20.78 1.14
N HIS A 331 21.00 19.83 1.30
CA HIS A 331 21.81 19.28 0.20
C HIS A 331 22.62 20.32 -0.59
N GLY A 332 23.08 21.36 0.09
CA GLY A 332 23.87 22.46 -0.49
C GLY A 332 24.99 22.92 0.46
N ALA A 333 25.81 23.88 0.04
CA ALA A 333 26.94 24.41 0.82
C ALA A 333 26.65 24.75 2.30
N PRO A 334 25.46 25.30 2.67
CA PRO A 334 25.14 25.55 4.08
C PRO A 334 25.10 24.30 4.97
N MET A 335 25.09 23.09 4.38
CA MET A 335 25.16 21.82 5.10
C MET A 335 26.58 21.39 5.46
N ASP A 336 27.64 22.05 4.97
CA ASP A 336 29.04 21.65 5.24
C ASP A 336 29.35 21.50 6.74
N PRO A 337 28.94 22.44 7.64
CA PRO A 337 29.14 22.26 9.08
C PRO A 337 28.33 21.10 9.65
N CYS A 338 27.11 20.90 9.15
CA CYS A 338 26.20 19.85 9.60
C CYS A 338 26.72 18.45 9.23
N GLN A 339 27.39 18.30 8.08
CA GLN A 339 27.98 17.04 7.64
C GLN A 339 28.98 16.51 8.68
N GLU A 340 29.92 17.35 9.13
CA GLU A 340 30.93 16.93 10.11
C GLU A 340 30.33 16.72 11.51
N GLN A 341 29.38 17.58 11.91
CA GLN A 341 28.66 17.41 13.17
C GLN A 341 27.87 16.09 13.22
N LEU A 342 27.19 15.74 12.13
CA LEU A 342 26.45 14.48 12.04
C LEU A 342 27.41 13.30 12.08
N ARG A 343 28.47 13.30 11.26
CA ARG A 343 29.48 12.23 11.22
C ARG A 343 30.01 11.89 12.62
N ARG A 344 30.35 12.91 13.43
CA ARG A 344 30.79 12.71 14.82
C ARG A 344 29.66 12.20 15.72
N ALA A 345 28.47 12.76 15.60
CA ALA A 345 27.33 12.38 16.44
C ALA A 345 26.90 10.92 16.24
N VAL A 346 27.14 10.36 15.05
CA VAL A 346 26.82 8.97 14.71
C VAL A 346 28.04 8.08 14.55
N GLU A 347 29.19 8.52 15.08
CA GLU A 347 30.37 7.67 15.17
C GLU A 347 30.05 6.43 16.01
N GLY A 348 30.43 5.26 15.49
CA GLY A 348 30.10 3.95 16.07
C GLY A 348 28.82 3.30 15.55
N ILE A 349 28.06 3.93 14.64
CA ILE A 349 27.02 3.18 13.89
C ILE A 349 27.68 2.09 13.06
N GLU A 350 27.18 0.87 13.19
CA GLU A 350 27.68 -0.29 12.47
C GLU A 350 26.72 -0.67 11.34
N ALA A 351 27.12 -0.37 10.10
CA ALA A 351 26.41 -0.85 8.94
C ALA A 351 26.72 -2.33 8.69
N ARG A 352 25.68 -3.16 8.57
CA ARG A 352 25.84 -4.61 8.46
C ARG A 352 25.11 -5.15 7.23
N ALA A 353 25.56 -6.29 6.72
CA ALA A 353 24.78 -7.04 5.74
C ALA A 353 23.52 -7.59 6.42
N GLY A 354 22.36 -6.99 6.13
CA GLY A 354 21.06 -7.45 6.60
C GLY A 354 20.47 -8.54 5.71
N ALA A 355 19.55 -9.33 6.25
CA ALA A 355 18.73 -10.27 5.49
C ALA A 355 17.53 -9.59 4.77
N GLY A 356 17.49 -8.26 4.76
CA GLY A 356 16.41 -7.46 4.20
C GLY A 356 16.48 -7.27 2.68
N PRO A 357 15.57 -6.46 2.12
CA PRO A 357 15.59 -6.07 0.71
C PRO A 357 16.88 -5.35 0.31
N ARG A 358 17.20 -5.36 -0.98
CA ARG A 358 18.34 -4.63 -1.52
C ARG A 358 18.16 -3.12 -1.36
N LEU A 359 19.13 -2.44 -0.77
CA LEU A 359 19.16 -0.98 -0.67
C LEU A 359 19.86 -0.37 -1.91
N VAL A 360 19.18 0.60 -2.55
CA VAL A 360 19.77 1.45 -3.59
C VAL A 360 20.02 2.84 -3.01
N SER A 361 21.26 3.31 -3.12
CA SER A 361 21.68 4.61 -2.59
C SER A 361 21.21 5.74 -3.49
N THR A 362 20.66 6.80 -2.91
CA THR A 362 20.36 8.03 -3.65
C THR A 362 21.51 9.03 -3.60
N VAL A 363 22.61 8.75 -2.92
CA VAL A 363 23.86 9.53 -3.06
C VAL A 363 24.59 9.16 -4.35
N THR A 364 24.65 7.86 -4.67
CA THR A 364 25.34 7.36 -5.87
C THR A 364 24.39 7.09 -7.04
N GLY A 365 23.11 6.84 -6.77
CA GLY A 365 22.14 6.39 -7.78
C GLY A 365 22.27 4.90 -8.12
N ASP A 366 22.98 4.13 -7.32
CA ASP A 366 23.28 2.71 -7.54
C ASP A 366 23.28 1.93 -6.21
N ALA A 367 23.27 0.61 -6.26
CA ALA A 367 23.47 -0.25 -5.10
C ALA A 367 24.89 -0.07 -4.54
N LEU A 368 24.99 -0.10 -3.21
CA LEU A 368 26.27 -0.07 -2.50
C LEU A 368 26.38 -1.29 -1.58
N PRO A 369 27.61 -1.78 -1.33
CA PRO A 369 27.81 -2.78 -0.30
C PRO A 369 27.41 -2.22 1.08
N PRO A 370 26.78 -3.03 1.96
CA PRO A 370 26.25 -2.58 3.25
C PRO A 370 27.26 -1.83 4.13
N GLU A 371 28.50 -2.29 4.18
CA GLU A 371 29.61 -1.67 4.92
C GLU A 371 29.94 -0.23 4.50
N ARG A 372 29.42 0.24 3.35
CA ARG A 372 29.60 1.62 2.89
C ARG A 372 28.61 2.60 3.49
N PHE A 373 27.59 2.15 4.23
CA PHE A 373 26.61 3.01 4.91
C PHE A 373 27.08 3.43 6.31
N ASP A 374 28.35 3.81 6.43
CA ASP A 374 29.01 4.25 7.66
C ASP A 374 28.67 5.71 8.04
N ALA A 375 29.21 6.18 9.17
CA ALA A 375 29.04 7.57 9.61
C ALA A 375 29.48 8.60 8.55
N ALA A 376 30.51 8.30 7.77
CA ALA A 376 30.99 9.19 6.71
C ALA A 376 30.01 9.25 5.54
N TYR A 377 29.35 8.14 5.20
CA TYR A 377 28.26 8.10 4.24
C TYR A 377 27.11 9.00 4.66
N TRP A 378 26.64 8.89 5.91
CA TRP A 378 25.51 9.70 6.37
C TRP A 378 25.83 11.19 6.44
N GLY A 379 27.08 11.55 6.77
CA GLY A 379 27.58 12.92 6.61
C GLY A 379 27.51 13.39 5.15
N ARG A 380 28.01 12.59 4.20
CA ARG A 380 27.91 12.91 2.76
C ARG A 380 26.47 12.99 2.28
N GLN A 381 25.59 12.11 2.74
CA GLN A 381 24.18 12.02 2.36
C GLN A 381 23.38 13.25 2.75
N LEU A 382 23.72 13.88 3.87
CA LEU A 382 23.13 15.13 4.32
C LEU A 382 23.47 16.32 3.40
N ARG A 383 24.64 16.26 2.72
CA ARG A 383 25.23 17.37 1.95
C ARG A 383 25.12 17.20 0.43
N ALA A 384 25.25 15.98 -0.06
CA ALA A 384 25.28 15.66 -1.49
C ALA A 384 23.87 15.71 -2.11
N PRO A 385 23.75 15.99 -3.41
CA PRO A 385 22.46 15.98 -4.07
C PRO A 385 21.84 14.59 -4.10
N VAL A 386 20.51 14.54 -3.96
CA VAL A 386 19.71 13.31 -4.02
C VAL A 386 19.51 12.89 -5.49
N ARG A 387 20.17 11.82 -5.91
CA ARG A 387 20.07 11.18 -7.25
C ARG A 387 18.88 10.22 -7.34
N PHE A 388 17.68 10.72 -7.05
CA PHE A 388 16.48 9.88 -6.95
C PHE A 388 16.06 9.29 -8.30
N MET A 389 16.04 10.10 -9.36
CA MET A 389 15.73 9.65 -10.73
C MET A 389 16.64 8.49 -11.14
N GLN A 390 17.95 8.63 -10.93
CA GLN A 390 18.94 7.60 -11.28
C GLN A 390 18.71 6.30 -10.49
N ALA A 391 18.36 6.40 -9.21
CA ALA A 391 18.03 5.22 -8.40
C ALA A 391 16.77 4.49 -8.92
N ILE A 392 15.73 5.24 -9.34
CA ILE A 392 14.52 4.66 -9.94
C ILE A 392 14.84 4.00 -11.30
N GLU A 393 15.67 4.63 -12.13
CA GLU A 393 16.12 4.06 -13.39
C GLU A 393 16.92 2.77 -13.20
N HIS A 394 17.83 2.75 -12.21
CA HIS A 394 18.58 1.56 -11.82
C HIS A 394 17.65 0.42 -11.43
N LEU A 395 16.68 0.68 -10.54
CA LEU A 395 15.69 -0.31 -10.11
C LEU A 395 14.83 -0.83 -11.26
N ALA A 396 14.37 0.06 -12.16
CA ALA A 396 13.59 -0.34 -13.31
C ALA A 396 14.40 -1.21 -14.29
N ALA A 397 15.67 -0.87 -14.50
CA ALA A 397 16.61 -1.66 -15.30
C ALA A 397 16.87 -3.05 -14.69
N ALA A 398 16.89 -3.15 -13.36
CA ALA A 398 17.01 -4.41 -12.63
C ALA A 398 15.74 -5.28 -12.63
N GLY A 399 14.66 -4.84 -13.31
CA GLY A 399 13.44 -5.64 -13.48
C GLY A 399 12.33 -5.35 -12.46
N HIS A 400 12.52 -4.38 -11.56
CA HIS A 400 11.45 -3.97 -10.65
C HIS A 400 10.30 -3.30 -11.42
N ARG A 401 9.06 -3.61 -11.02
CA ARG A 401 7.83 -3.14 -11.70
C ARG A 401 6.79 -2.57 -10.76
N CYS A 402 6.94 -2.73 -9.46
CA CYS A 402 6.03 -2.20 -8.47
C CYS A 402 6.77 -1.29 -7.50
N PHE A 403 6.30 -0.06 -7.33
CA PHE A 403 6.87 0.96 -6.47
C PHE A 403 5.80 1.45 -5.50
N VAL A 404 6.04 1.31 -4.20
CA VAL A 404 5.12 1.75 -3.15
C VAL A 404 5.80 2.81 -2.31
N GLU A 405 5.30 4.04 -2.41
CA GLU A 405 5.76 5.18 -1.63
C GLU A 405 5.24 5.10 -0.19
N LEU A 406 6.18 4.96 0.75
CA LEU A 406 5.96 5.01 2.18
C LEU A 406 6.09 6.46 2.65
N GLY A 407 4.98 7.01 3.13
CA GLY A 407 4.99 8.33 3.75
C GLY A 407 3.60 8.84 4.11
N PRO A 408 3.52 9.99 4.79
CA PRO A 408 2.28 10.66 5.15
C PRO A 408 1.44 11.20 3.99
N HIS A 409 2.06 11.42 2.83
CA HIS A 409 1.43 11.94 1.60
C HIS A 409 2.34 11.65 0.40
N PRO A 410 1.80 11.29 -0.78
CA PRO A 410 2.60 11.10 -2.00
C PRO A 410 3.26 12.40 -2.45
N THR A 411 4.58 12.46 -2.39
CA THR A 411 5.37 13.55 -2.98
C THR A 411 6.28 13.06 -4.11
N LEU A 412 6.53 11.75 -4.22
CA LEU A 412 7.45 11.16 -5.20
C LEU A 412 6.73 10.43 -6.33
N ARG A 413 5.46 10.09 -6.17
CA ARG A 413 4.66 9.35 -7.17
C ARG A 413 4.78 9.89 -8.59
N GLN A 414 4.57 11.19 -8.77
CA GLN A 414 4.62 11.80 -10.11
C GLN A 414 6.02 11.71 -10.73
N ALA A 415 7.07 11.92 -9.93
CA ALA A 415 8.46 11.80 -10.37
C ALA A 415 8.81 10.36 -10.77
N ILE A 416 8.34 9.36 -10.01
CA ILE A 416 8.48 7.94 -10.33
C ILE A 416 7.77 7.62 -11.66
N GLU A 417 6.49 7.99 -11.79
CA GLU A 417 5.70 7.74 -13.00
C GLU A 417 6.35 8.39 -14.24
N ALA A 418 6.82 9.63 -14.13
CA ALA A 418 7.53 10.34 -15.20
C ALA A 418 8.86 9.68 -15.60
N THR A 419 9.63 9.20 -14.62
CA THR A 419 10.90 8.48 -14.86
C THR A 419 10.68 7.13 -15.55
N LEU A 420 9.57 6.45 -15.24
CA LEU A 420 9.26 5.14 -15.80
C LEU A 420 8.56 5.22 -17.16
N ALA A 421 7.88 6.32 -17.48
CA ALA A 421 7.08 6.47 -18.70
C ALA A 421 7.84 6.14 -20.02
N PRO A 422 9.11 6.55 -20.22
CA PRO A 422 9.86 6.18 -21.43
C PRO A 422 10.13 4.67 -21.58
N ARG A 423 10.00 3.90 -20.50
CA ARG A 423 10.26 2.46 -20.46
C ARG A 423 9.03 1.62 -20.82
N GLY A 424 7.90 2.25 -21.14
CA GLY A 424 6.63 1.59 -21.48
C GLY A 424 5.72 1.31 -20.28
N GLY A 425 4.64 0.58 -20.51
CA GLY A 425 3.62 0.27 -19.50
C GLY A 425 3.98 -0.90 -18.58
N GLY A 426 3.06 -1.26 -17.68
CA GLY A 426 3.19 -2.41 -16.78
C GLY A 426 3.81 -2.10 -15.40
N TYR A 427 3.99 -0.82 -15.09
CA TYR A 427 4.40 -0.38 -13.76
C TYR A 427 3.20 -0.15 -12.85
N VAL A 428 3.34 -0.54 -11.59
CA VAL A 428 2.38 -0.24 -10.52
C VAL A 428 3.04 0.77 -9.59
N VAL A 429 2.51 1.99 -9.52
CA VAL A 429 2.98 3.03 -8.58
C VAL A 429 1.84 3.33 -7.62
N ALA A 430 2.10 3.12 -6.33
CA ALA A 430 1.13 3.33 -5.26
C ALA A 430 1.77 4.10 -4.10
N SER A 431 0.93 4.63 -3.21
CA SER A 431 1.38 5.39 -2.04
C SER A 431 0.52 5.00 -0.84
N THR A 432 1.08 5.03 0.36
CA THR A 432 0.43 4.51 1.57
C THR A 432 -0.61 5.44 2.17
N LEU A 433 -0.27 6.72 2.40
CA LEU A 433 -1.15 7.70 3.05
C LEU A 433 -1.33 8.92 2.16
N VAL A 434 -2.39 9.68 2.40
CA VAL A 434 -2.69 10.93 1.70
C VAL A 434 -3.19 11.97 2.70
N ARG A 435 -2.87 13.24 2.47
CA ARG A 435 -3.30 14.35 3.32
C ARG A 435 -4.82 14.43 3.39
N GLY A 436 -5.34 14.60 4.61
CA GLY A 436 -6.79 14.71 4.85
C GLY A 436 -7.56 13.39 4.87
N ASP A 437 -6.87 12.25 4.77
CA ASP A 437 -7.44 10.91 4.93
C ASP A 437 -7.05 10.37 6.32
N ASP A 438 -7.93 9.58 6.95
CA ASP A 438 -7.69 8.92 8.24
C ASP A 438 -6.58 7.85 8.19
N GLY A 439 -6.05 7.57 6.99
CA GLY A 439 -4.89 6.72 6.75
C GLY A 439 -5.26 5.28 6.47
N ARG A 440 -6.30 4.74 7.14
CA ARG A 440 -6.74 3.36 6.94
C ARG A 440 -7.29 3.14 5.54
N ALA A 441 -8.15 4.04 5.03
CA ALA A 441 -8.68 3.87 3.68
C ALA A 441 -7.58 4.01 2.61
N ALA A 442 -6.66 4.97 2.78
CA ALA A 442 -5.51 5.14 1.88
C ALA A 442 -4.65 3.88 1.82
N LEU A 443 -4.29 3.32 2.97
CA LEU A 443 -3.51 2.09 3.04
C LEU A 443 -4.24 0.90 2.41
N LEU A 444 -5.55 0.77 2.65
CA LEU A 444 -6.36 -0.28 2.02
C LEU A 444 -6.41 -0.11 0.49
N ARG A 445 -6.38 1.11 -0.04
CA ARG A 445 -6.25 1.31 -1.50
C ARG A 445 -4.89 0.82 -2.00
N THR A 446 -3.81 1.04 -1.26
CA THR A 446 -2.49 0.47 -1.58
C THR A 446 -2.53 -1.06 -1.60
N VAL A 447 -3.10 -1.68 -0.55
CA VAL A 447 -3.23 -3.14 -0.46
C VAL A 447 -4.13 -3.68 -1.57
N GLY A 448 -5.21 -2.98 -1.94
CA GLY A 448 -6.08 -3.32 -3.06
C GLY A 448 -5.34 -3.30 -4.40
N SER A 449 -4.54 -2.27 -4.65
CA SER A 449 -3.69 -2.18 -5.85
C SER A 449 -2.67 -3.31 -5.92
N LEU A 450 -2.03 -3.65 -4.80
CA LEU A 450 -1.09 -4.78 -4.72
C LEU A 450 -1.80 -6.12 -4.92
N TYR A 451 -2.93 -6.33 -4.27
CA TYR A 451 -3.77 -7.51 -4.44
C TYR A 451 -4.11 -7.71 -5.91
N VAL A 452 -4.56 -6.66 -6.59
CA VAL A 452 -4.92 -6.70 -8.01
C VAL A 452 -3.70 -6.93 -8.92
N ALA A 453 -2.53 -6.42 -8.54
CA ALA A 453 -1.26 -6.66 -9.21
C ALA A 453 -0.72 -8.10 -9.01
N GLY A 454 -1.42 -8.94 -8.23
CA GLY A 454 -1.11 -10.36 -8.07
C GLY A 454 -0.36 -10.72 -6.79
N TYR A 455 -0.23 -9.80 -5.83
CA TYR A 455 0.38 -10.11 -4.53
C TYR A 455 -0.61 -10.89 -3.67
N ASP A 456 -0.13 -11.92 -3.00
CA ASP A 456 -0.93 -12.67 -2.04
C ASP A 456 -0.92 -11.94 -0.70
N VAL A 457 -2.09 -11.42 -0.33
CA VAL A 457 -2.29 -10.67 0.91
C VAL A 457 -2.56 -11.66 2.04
N GLU A 458 -1.84 -11.51 3.14
CA GLU A 458 -2.10 -12.26 4.37
C GLU A 458 -3.31 -11.66 5.10
N TRP A 459 -4.49 -12.14 4.73
CA TRP A 459 -5.76 -11.62 5.23
C TRP A 459 -5.95 -11.83 6.73
N SER A 460 -5.29 -12.82 7.35
CA SER A 460 -5.38 -13.00 8.80
C SER A 460 -4.76 -11.83 9.57
N GLY A 461 -3.76 -11.15 9.00
CA GLY A 461 -3.18 -9.92 9.58
C GLY A 461 -4.13 -8.72 9.57
N MET A 462 -5.10 -8.72 8.64
CA MET A 462 -6.15 -7.69 8.55
C MET A 462 -7.37 -8.02 9.43
N TRP A 463 -7.64 -9.31 9.61
CA TRP A 463 -8.80 -9.84 10.34
C TRP A 463 -8.34 -10.88 11.38
N PRO A 464 -7.63 -10.46 12.44
CA PRO A 464 -7.06 -11.37 13.44
C PRO A 464 -8.14 -12.16 14.21
N ASP A 465 -9.30 -11.54 14.42
CA ASP A 465 -10.46 -12.17 15.09
C ASP A 465 -11.27 -13.08 14.14
N GLY A 466 -10.82 -13.21 12.88
CA GLY A 466 -11.47 -14.02 11.86
C GLY A 466 -12.69 -13.33 11.22
N ALA A 467 -13.57 -14.15 10.65
CA ALA A 467 -14.80 -13.69 10.00
C ALA A 467 -16.01 -14.40 10.59
N VAL A 468 -17.02 -13.62 10.99
CA VAL A 468 -18.37 -14.15 11.24
C VAL A 468 -18.91 -14.81 9.97
N HIS A 469 -19.75 -15.84 10.14
CA HIS A 469 -20.32 -16.50 8.98
C HIS A 469 -21.31 -15.58 8.27
N VAL A 470 -20.92 -15.13 7.07
CA VAL A 470 -21.79 -14.42 6.14
C VAL A 470 -22.00 -15.31 4.94
N GLU A 471 -23.26 -15.56 4.58
CA GLU A 471 -23.56 -16.21 3.31
C GLU A 471 -23.10 -15.28 2.19
N LEU A 472 -22.25 -15.75 1.29
CA LEU A 472 -21.69 -14.93 0.22
C LEU A 472 -22.15 -15.50 -1.13
N PRO A 473 -22.36 -14.66 -2.16
CA PRO A 473 -22.69 -15.15 -3.49
C PRO A 473 -21.70 -16.23 -3.94
N ARG A 474 -22.24 -17.26 -4.61
CA ARG A 474 -21.42 -18.33 -5.19
C ARG A 474 -20.73 -17.80 -6.45
N SER A 475 -19.55 -18.33 -6.74
CA SER A 475 -18.87 -18.00 -8.00
C SER A 475 -19.76 -18.45 -9.18
N PRO A 476 -20.07 -17.55 -10.13
CA PRO A 476 -20.92 -17.89 -11.26
C PRO A 476 -20.22 -18.89 -12.18
N LEU A 477 -20.91 -19.99 -12.47
CA LEU A 477 -20.47 -20.97 -13.46
C LEU A 477 -20.96 -20.54 -14.85
N ARG A 478 -20.04 -20.33 -15.78
CA ARG A 478 -20.39 -20.25 -17.20
C ARG A 478 -20.66 -21.66 -17.71
N ARG A 479 -21.94 -22.03 -17.73
CA ARG A 479 -22.37 -23.32 -18.26
C ARG A 479 -22.23 -23.32 -19.78
N ARG A 480 -21.56 -24.33 -20.29
CA ARG A 480 -21.64 -24.75 -21.68
C ARG A 480 -22.25 -26.14 -21.67
N GLU A 481 -23.10 -26.41 -22.65
CA GLU A 481 -23.61 -27.75 -22.82
C GLU A 481 -22.45 -28.65 -23.28
N HIS A 482 -22.14 -29.64 -22.45
CA HIS A 482 -21.18 -30.68 -22.75
C HIS A 482 -21.93 -31.99 -22.69
N TRP A 483 -22.52 -32.35 -23.82
CA TRP A 483 -23.38 -33.53 -23.94
C TRP A 483 -22.89 -34.38 -25.12
N ILE A 484 -22.48 -35.62 -24.84
CA ILE A 484 -22.00 -36.56 -25.85
C ILE A 484 -23.14 -37.49 -26.22
N GLU A 485 -23.82 -37.17 -27.31
CA GLU A 485 -24.82 -38.05 -27.90
C GLU A 485 -24.23 -38.81 -29.07
N SER A 486 -24.40 -40.13 -29.05
CA SER A 486 -24.16 -40.95 -30.23
C SER A 486 -25.13 -40.57 -31.35
N ALA A 487 -24.74 -40.77 -32.62
CA ALA A 487 -25.64 -40.52 -33.74
C ALA A 487 -26.99 -41.28 -33.63
N PRO A 488 -27.04 -42.55 -33.19
CA PRO A 488 -28.29 -43.24 -32.89
C PRO A 488 -29.11 -42.57 -31.77
N SER A 489 -28.47 -42.05 -30.72
CA SER A 489 -29.15 -41.33 -29.63
C SER A 489 -29.77 -40.01 -30.10
N ARG A 490 -29.11 -39.30 -31.03
CA ARG A 490 -29.67 -38.10 -31.67
C ARG A 490 -30.84 -38.42 -32.59
N ALA A 491 -30.72 -39.47 -33.40
CA ALA A 491 -31.75 -39.88 -34.34
C ALA A 491 -33.06 -40.28 -33.64
N ARG A 492 -32.96 -40.89 -32.45
CA ARG A 492 -34.11 -41.29 -31.63
C ARG A 492 -34.86 -40.13 -30.97
N GLY A 493 -34.37 -38.89 -31.08
CA GLY A 493 -34.98 -37.71 -30.47
C GLY A 493 -34.94 -37.74 -28.94
N GLY A 494 -34.31 -36.77 -28.30
CA GLY A 494 -34.32 -36.68 -26.85
C GLY A 494 -35.75 -36.67 -26.30
N HIS A 495 -36.14 -37.75 -25.61
CA HIS A 495 -37.31 -37.87 -24.73
C HIS A 495 -38.73 -37.73 -25.30
N GLU A 496 -38.92 -37.42 -26.59
CA GLU A 496 -40.20 -37.71 -27.24
C GLU A 496 -40.14 -39.11 -27.83
N ARG A 497 -40.42 -40.12 -26.99
CA ARG A 497 -40.69 -41.47 -27.49
C ARG A 497 -41.89 -41.36 -28.44
N GLY A 498 -41.63 -41.44 -29.75
CA GLY A 498 -42.68 -41.71 -30.72
C GLY A 498 -43.49 -42.92 -30.29
N ALA A 499 -44.78 -42.97 -30.66
CA ALA A 499 -45.66 -44.06 -30.25
C ALA A 499 -45.01 -45.42 -30.56
N VAL A 500 -44.79 -46.24 -29.53
CA VAL A 500 -44.25 -47.59 -29.68
C VAL A 500 -45.28 -48.41 -30.44
N HIS A 501 -44.95 -48.81 -31.67
CA HIS A 501 -45.91 -49.55 -32.48
C HIS A 501 -46.13 -50.94 -31.85
N PRO A 502 -47.39 -51.39 -31.65
CA PRO A 502 -47.69 -52.61 -30.89
C PRO A 502 -47.02 -53.87 -31.43
N LEU A 503 -46.72 -53.91 -32.74
CA LEU A 503 -46.10 -55.04 -33.42
C LEU A 503 -44.65 -54.78 -33.87
N LEU A 504 -44.18 -53.53 -33.88
CA LEU A 504 -42.89 -53.15 -34.50
C LEU A 504 -41.91 -52.48 -33.53
N GLY A 505 -42.34 -52.13 -32.32
CA GLY A 505 -41.49 -51.50 -31.32
C GLY A 505 -41.24 -50.01 -31.61
N GLU A 506 -40.16 -49.48 -31.03
CA GLU A 506 -39.68 -48.12 -31.31
C GLU A 506 -39.08 -48.09 -32.72
N GLY A 507 -39.54 -47.16 -33.57
CA GLY A 507 -38.94 -46.92 -34.88
C GLY A 507 -37.48 -46.51 -34.72
N LEU A 508 -36.58 -47.18 -35.45
CA LEU A 508 -35.13 -46.97 -35.36
C LEU A 508 -34.69 -45.59 -35.82
#